data_AF-A0A7R9R9N3-F1
#
_entry.id   AF-A0A7R9R9N3-F1
#
_cell.length_a   1.000
_cell.length_b   1.000
_cell.length_c   1.000
_cell.angle_alpha   90.00
_cell.angle_beta   90.00
_cell.angle_gamma   90.00
#
_symmetry.space_group_name_H-M   'P 1'
#
loop_
_entity.id
_entity.type
_entity.pdbx_description
1 polymer ?
#
loop_
_entity_poly.entity_id
_entity_poly.type
_entity_poly.pdbx_seq_one_letter_code
_entity_poly.pdbx_strand_id
1 'polypeptide(L)'
;MKMKTKNWTPKFIVLAIVCFLVGVGIGLIGYHYFSQTTIGSTMAVYEDLTQGNTSTNWQITKIEPTKEMVEKIVFYEDGKQEIIDLKSEDGKGIASLLTRKLHELNLQATCVFSEEDIREIKQKDRVAELIFKKPIDITISQWTEPEERYHIPVDEKGYRILENVETAIFILEDNQERGLEAHILVGHRVEGRIGYSCWAINIKEEGKPELDKSWIDGINRLMK
;
A
#
# COMPACT_ATOMS: atom_id res chain seq x y z
N MET A 1 -46.55 28.09 -41.48
CA MET A 1 -46.69 28.05 -40.00
C MET A 1 -45.29 27.98 -39.40
N LYS A 2 -44.83 29.05 -38.73
CA LYS A 2 -43.45 29.17 -38.19
C LYS A 2 -43.33 28.43 -36.84
N MET A 3 -42.39 27.49 -36.73
CA MET A 3 -41.99 26.91 -35.43
C MET A 3 -41.19 27.94 -34.63
N LYS A 4 -41.63 28.22 -33.39
CA LYS A 4 -40.87 29.00 -32.41
C LYS A 4 -39.87 28.08 -31.71
N THR A 5 -38.58 28.34 -31.89
CA THR A 5 -37.52 27.71 -31.09
C THR A 5 -37.56 28.29 -29.66
N LYS A 6 -37.64 27.39 -28.68
CA LYS A 6 -37.69 27.71 -27.25
C LYS A 6 -36.26 27.88 -26.75
N ASN A 7 -35.85 29.13 -26.53
CA ASN A 7 -34.51 29.48 -26.03
C ASN A 7 -34.38 29.06 -24.56
N TRP A 8 -33.88 27.86 -24.31
CA TRP A 8 -33.65 27.36 -22.95
C TRP A 8 -32.35 27.95 -22.40
N THR A 9 -32.50 29.13 -21.80
CA THR A 9 -31.76 29.71 -20.67
C THR A 9 -30.24 29.49 -20.52
N PRO A 10 -29.42 30.56 -20.60
CA PRO A 10 -27.96 30.55 -20.37
C PRO A 10 -27.52 30.33 -18.90
N LYS A 11 -28.45 30.06 -17.97
CA LYS A 11 -28.18 30.00 -16.53
C LYS A 11 -27.45 28.71 -16.08
N PHE A 12 -27.62 27.60 -16.80
CA PHE A 12 -26.94 26.33 -16.47
C PHE A 12 -25.47 26.33 -16.90
N ILE A 13 -25.14 27.01 -18.00
CA ILE A 13 -23.76 27.15 -18.47
C ILE A 13 -22.95 27.99 -17.48
N VAL A 14 -23.53 29.07 -16.95
CA VAL A 14 -22.87 29.91 -15.93
C VAL A 14 -22.60 29.12 -14.65
N LEU A 15 -23.52 28.28 -14.19
CA LEU A 15 -23.34 27.47 -12.98
C LEU A 15 -22.23 26.41 -13.15
N ALA A 16 -22.18 25.76 -14.32
CA ALA A 16 -21.12 24.80 -14.64
C ALA A 16 -19.73 25.44 -14.70
N ILE A 17 -19.63 26.67 -15.24
CA ILE A 17 -18.37 27.43 -15.28
C ILE A 17 -17.92 27.82 -13.87
N VAL A 18 -18.84 28.23 -12.99
CA VAL A 18 -18.49 28.58 -11.60
C VAL A 18 -18.00 27.35 -10.83
N CYS A 19 -18.64 26.18 -10.97
CA CYS A 19 -18.17 24.95 -10.33
C CYS A 19 -16.79 24.51 -10.83
N PHE A 20 -16.52 24.66 -12.14
CA PHE A 20 -15.22 24.33 -12.72
C PHE A 20 -14.11 25.27 -12.21
N LEU A 21 -14.39 26.58 -12.09
CA LEU A 21 -13.42 27.56 -11.60
C LEU A 21 -13.11 27.39 -10.10
N VAL A 22 -14.08 27.02 -9.28
CA VAL A 22 -13.86 26.74 -7.85
C VAL A 22 -13.10 25.42 -7.66
N GLY A 23 -13.43 24.38 -8.44
CA GLY A 23 -12.71 23.09 -8.39
C GLY A 23 -11.24 23.20 -8.81
N VAL A 24 -10.95 23.97 -9.87
CA VAL A 24 -9.57 24.23 -10.32
C VAL A 24 -8.81 25.12 -9.33
N GLY A 25 -9.47 26.09 -8.70
CA GLY A 25 -8.87 26.96 -7.68
C GLY A 25 -8.42 26.20 -6.43
N ILE A 26 -9.24 25.28 -5.92
CA ILE A 26 -8.90 24.46 -4.75
C ILE A 26 -7.85 23.40 -5.12
N GLY A 27 -7.93 22.79 -6.31
CA GLY A 27 -6.95 21.82 -6.79
C GLY A 27 -5.54 22.42 -6.97
N LEU A 28 -5.44 23.65 -7.46
CA LEU A 28 -4.15 24.33 -7.63
C LEU A 28 -3.56 24.82 -6.31
N ILE A 29 -4.37 25.26 -5.34
CA ILE A 29 -3.87 25.63 -4.00
C ILE A 29 -3.36 24.39 -3.25
N GLY A 30 -4.06 23.26 -3.35
CA GLY A 30 -3.59 21.98 -2.81
C GLY A 30 -2.30 21.50 -3.47
N TYR A 31 -2.19 21.62 -4.79
CA TYR A 31 -0.98 21.24 -5.53
C TYR A 31 0.21 22.15 -5.20
N HIS A 32 0.00 23.47 -5.06
CA HIS A 32 1.07 24.39 -4.73
C HIS A 32 1.54 24.28 -3.28
N TYR A 33 0.65 24.07 -2.31
CA TYR A 33 1.08 23.87 -0.91
C TYR A 33 1.78 22.52 -0.71
N PHE A 34 1.25 21.45 -1.30
CA PHE A 34 1.83 20.11 -1.18
C PHE A 34 3.14 19.95 -1.97
N SER A 35 3.27 20.61 -3.13
CA SER A 35 4.50 20.56 -3.94
C SER A 35 5.61 21.52 -3.44
N GLN A 36 5.26 22.66 -2.84
CA GLN A 36 6.28 23.57 -2.30
C GLN A 36 6.95 23.02 -1.04
N THR A 37 6.24 22.24 -0.21
CA THR A 37 6.86 21.49 0.91
C THR A 37 7.86 20.45 0.44
N THR A 38 7.64 19.83 -0.73
CA THR A 38 8.58 18.84 -1.31
C THR A 38 9.82 19.48 -1.94
N ILE A 39 9.67 20.63 -2.61
CA ILE A 39 10.79 21.27 -3.34
C ILE A 39 11.64 22.19 -2.43
N GLY A 40 11.03 22.84 -1.43
CA GLY A 40 11.76 23.72 -0.51
C GLY A 40 12.69 22.97 0.46
N SER A 41 12.30 21.76 0.88
CA SER A 41 13.07 20.94 1.83
C SER A 41 14.19 20.15 1.16
N THR A 42 14.01 19.74 -0.10
CA THR A 42 15.00 18.93 -0.83
C THR A 42 16.28 19.69 -1.17
N MET A 43 16.22 21.02 -1.37
CA MET A 43 17.41 21.78 -1.77
C MET A 43 18.32 22.18 -0.60
N ALA A 44 17.82 22.20 0.64
CA ALA A 44 18.58 22.65 1.80
C ALA A 44 19.32 21.52 2.56
N VAL A 45 18.98 20.25 2.29
CA VAL A 45 19.50 19.10 3.07
C VAL A 45 20.55 18.27 2.30
N TYR A 46 20.72 18.51 0.99
CA TYR A 46 21.57 17.68 0.12
C TYR A 46 23.09 17.84 0.30
N GLU A 47 23.56 18.82 1.08
CA GLU A 47 25.00 19.01 1.31
C GLU A 47 25.58 18.22 2.51
N ASP A 48 24.75 17.60 3.38
CA ASP A 48 25.25 17.01 4.64
C ASP A 48 24.98 15.51 4.85
N LEU A 49 24.35 14.80 3.89
CA LEU A 49 23.99 13.38 4.04
C LEU A 49 24.78 12.38 3.18
N THR A 50 25.90 12.78 2.58
CA THR A 50 26.83 11.81 1.99
C THR A 50 27.72 11.16 3.05
N GLN A 51 27.12 10.40 3.98
CA GLN A 51 27.87 9.37 4.67
C GLN A 51 26.97 8.18 5.00
N GLY A 52 27.22 7.10 4.27
CA GLY A 52 26.35 5.94 4.14
C GLY A 52 26.08 5.20 5.45
N ASN A 53 24.84 4.76 5.59
CA ASN A 53 24.45 3.75 6.54
C ASN A 53 23.93 2.52 5.79
N THR A 54 24.85 1.63 5.42
CA THR A 54 24.54 0.23 5.16
C THR A 54 24.13 -0.40 6.50
N SER A 55 22.86 -0.25 6.87
CA SER A 55 22.33 -0.67 8.18
C SER A 55 21.94 -2.15 8.15
N THR A 56 22.78 -3.01 8.73
CA THR A 56 22.50 -4.45 8.94
C THR A 56 22.17 -4.80 10.39
N ASN A 57 21.69 -3.85 11.21
CA ASN A 57 21.31 -4.15 12.59
C ASN A 57 19.90 -3.66 12.95
N TRP A 58 18.89 -4.39 12.47
CA TRP A 58 17.48 -4.12 12.71
C TRP A 58 16.93 -4.93 13.89
N GLN A 59 17.50 -4.88 15.10
CA GLN A 59 16.79 -5.50 16.23
C GLN A 59 15.56 -4.66 16.63
N ILE A 60 14.38 -5.02 16.10
CA ILE A 60 13.09 -4.36 16.32
C ILE A 60 12.40 -4.99 17.53
N THR A 61 12.17 -4.22 18.59
CA THR A 61 11.37 -4.60 19.77
C THR A 61 9.97 -3.99 19.69
N LYS A 62 9.19 -4.40 18.69
CA LYS A 62 7.72 -4.45 18.70
C LYS A 62 7.33 -5.71 17.94
N ILE A 63 6.38 -6.47 18.48
CA ILE A 63 6.08 -7.87 18.16
C ILE A 63 6.13 -8.11 16.63
N GLU A 64 7.19 -8.75 16.15
CA GLU A 64 7.21 -9.28 14.79
C GLU A 64 6.01 -10.21 14.66
N PRO A 65 5.17 -10.10 13.61
CA PRO A 65 4.14 -11.07 13.43
C PRO A 65 4.83 -12.41 13.26
N THR A 66 4.60 -13.27 14.22
CA THR A 66 5.16 -14.61 14.23
C THR A 66 4.21 -15.51 13.43
N LYS A 67 4.71 -16.65 12.94
CA LYS A 67 3.87 -17.70 12.36
C LYS A 67 2.66 -18.07 13.25
N GLU A 68 2.78 -17.87 14.57
CA GLU A 68 1.72 -18.16 15.54
C GLU A 68 0.57 -17.15 15.51
N MET A 69 0.79 -15.95 14.95
CA MET A 69 -0.21 -14.89 14.79
C MET A 69 -1.01 -15.04 13.50
N VAL A 70 -0.50 -15.82 12.55
CA VAL A 70 -1.18 -16.16 11.30
C VAL A 70 -2.28 -17.19 11.56
N GLU A 71 -3.49 -16.89 11.09
CA GLU A 71 -4.63 -17.80 11.15
C GLU A 71 -4.61 -18.78 9.98
N LYS A 72 -4.47 -18.25 8.77
CA LYS A 72 -4.41 -19.02 7.53
C LYS A 72 -3.76 -18.20 6.42
N ILE A 73 -3.26 -18.92 5.42
CA ILE A 73 -2.82 -18.36 4.15
C ILE A 73 -3.70 -18.96 3.06
N VAL A 74 -4.24 -18.11 2.20
CA VAL A 74 -5.09 -18.52 1.08
C VAL A 74 -4.44 -18.06 -0.22
N PHE A 75 -4.15 -18.99 -1.10
CA PHE A 75 -3.75 -18.70 -2.47
C PHE A 75 -4.97 -18.63 -3.37
N TYR A 76 -4.95 -17.64 -4.25
CA TYR A 76 -5.96 -17.44 -5.26
C TYR A 76 -5.31 -17.46 -6.63
N GLU A 77 -5.86 -18.27 -7.53
CA GLU A 77 -5.42 -18.38 -8.92
C GLU A 77 -6.60 -18.84 -9.77
N ASP A 78 -6.88 -18.15 -10.88
CA ASP A 78 -8.00 -18.45 -11.79
C ASP A 78 -9.36 -18.60 -11.06
N GLY A 79 -9.60 -17.77 -10.04
CA GLY A 79 -10.81 -17.80 -9.21
C GLY A 79 -10.92 -19.01 -8.28
N LYS A 80 -9.90 -19.87 -8.20
CA LYS A 80 -9.82 -20.98 -7.25
C LYS A 80 -9.11 -20.55 -5.98
N GLN A 81 -9.41 -21.23 -4.89
CA GLN A 81 -8.80 -20.98 -3.58
C GLN A 81 -8.10 -22.24 -3.09
N GLU A 82 -6.87 -22.07 -2.62
CA GLU A 82 -6.10 -23.11 -1.94
C GLU A 82 -5.68 -22.60 -0.55
N ILE A 83 -6.04 -23.35 0.50
CA ILE A 83 -5.65 -23.02 1.87
C ILE A 83 -4.37 -23.79 2.20
N ILE A 84 -3.31 -23.07 2.56
CA ILE A 84 -2.03 -23.68 2.91
C ILE A 84 -2.10 -24.30 4.30
N ASP A 85 -1.61 -25.54 4.43
CA ASP A 85 -1.40 -26.16 5.73
C ASP A 85 -0.21 -25.53 6.45
N LEU A 86 -0.48 -24.65 7.42
CA LEU A 86 0.54 -23.99 8.24
C LEU A 86 1.37 -24.97 9.10
N LYS A 87 0.98 -26.25 9.20
CA LYS A 87 1.75 -27.27 9.91
C LYS A 87 2.81 -27.94 9.04
N SER A 88 2.68 -27.88 7.72
CA SER A 88 3.69 -28.39 6.79
C SER A 88 4.96 -27.53 6.82
N GLU A 89 6.09 -28.08 6.39
CA GLU A 89 7.34 -27.31 6.33
C GLU A 89 7.24 -26.16 5.32
N ASP A 90 6.63 -26.40 4.17
CA ASP A 90 6.41 -25.37 3.15
C ASP A 90 5.46 -24.28 3.65
N GLY A 91 4.38 -24.66 4.34
CA GLY A 91 3.44 -23.70 4.91
C GLY A 91 4.06 -22.81 5.98
N LYS A 92 4.94 -23.37 6.82
CA LYS A 92 5.76 -22.58 7.76
C LYS A 92 6.72 -21.63 7.03
N GLY A 93 7.34 -22.11 5.95
CA GLY A 93 8.24 -21.33 5.10
C GLY A 93 7.52 -20.13 4.47
N ILE A 94 6.35 -20.36 3.88
CA ILE A 94 5.53 -19.31 3.26
C ILE A 94 5.08 -18.31 4.32
N ALA A 95 4.56 -18.77 5.47
CA ALA A 95 4.17 -17.88 6.56
C ALA A 95 5.34 -17.01 7.02
N SER A 96 6.51 -17.60 7.26
CA SER A 96 7.69 -16.85 7.67
C SER A 96 8.13 -15.83 6.61
N LEU A 97 8.07 -16.18 5.32
CA LEU A 97 8.46 -15.32 4.22
C LEU A 97 7.53 -14.11 4.09
N LEU A 98 6.21 -14.36 3.99
CA LEU A 98 5.20 -13.30 3.84
C LEU A 98 5.25 -12.33 5.02
N THR A 99 5.33 -12.87 6.22
CA THR A 99 5.30 -12.05 7.43
C THR A 99 6.54 -11.18 7.57
N ARG A 100 7.72 -11.72 7.21
CA ARG A 100 8.95 -10.92 7.13
C ARG A 100 8.83 -9.80 6.11
N LYS A 101 8.24 -10.08 4.94
CA LYS A 101 8.10 -9.09 3.86
C LYS A 101 7.22 -7.90 4.23
N LEU A 102 6.27 -8.06 5.17
CA LEU A 102 5.52 -6.93 5.71
C LEU A 102 6.41 -5.93 6.44
N HIS A 103 7.44 -6.37 7.15
CA HIS A 103 8.39 -5.47 7.81
C HIS A 103 9.30 -4.73 6.82
N GLU A 104 9.51 -5.30 5.64
CA GLU A 104 10.37 -4.73 4.60
C GLU A 104 9.65 -3.64 3.78
N LEU A 105 8.33 -3.46 3.96
CA LEU A 105 7.56 -2.42 3.28
C LEU A 105 8.16 -1.03 3.55
N ASN A 106 8.38 -0.26 2.49
CA ASN A 106 8.99 1.06 2.61
C ASN A 106 8.43 2.09 1.61
N LEU A 107 7.64 1.65 0.62
CA LEU A 107 7.03 2.50 -0.39
C LEU A 107 5.51 2.40 -0.31
N GLN A 108 4.84 3.53 -0.05
CA GLN A 108 3.39 3.63 -0.12
C GLN A 108 2.96 4.08 -1.52
N ALA A 109 2.03 3.35 -2.14
CA ALA A 109 1.47 3.69 -3.44
C ALA A 109 0.11 4.40 -3.29
N THR A 110 -0.22 5.30 -4.22
CA THR A 110 -1.50 6.01 -4.26
C THR A 110 -2.59 5.16 -4.92
N CYS A 111 -2.95 4.04 -4.31
CA CYS A 111 -4.05 3.19 -4.77
C CYS A 111 -5.18 3.20 -3.75
N VAL A 112 -6.42 3.24 -4.25
CA VAL A 112 -7.64 3.15 -3.44
C VAL A 112 -8.43 1.97 -3.95
N PHE A 113 -8.80 1.05 -3.05
CA PHE A 113 -9.53 -0.16 -3.39
C PHE A 113 -10.85 -0.23 -2.61
N SER A 114 -11.94 -0.51 -3.33
CA SER A 114 -13.21 -0.93 -2.77
C SER A 114 -13.19 -2.43 -2.41
N GLU A 115 -14.18 -2.90 -1.66
CA GLU A 115 -14.33 -4.35 -1.44
C GLU A 115 -14.55 -5.12 -2.75
N GLU A 116 -15.26 -4.52 -3.71
CA GLU A 116 -15.45 -5.08 -5.04
C GLU A 116 -14.12 -5.23 -5.79
N ASP A 117 -13.24 -4.22 -5.73
CA ASP A 117 -11.92 -4.29 -6.36
C ASP A 117 -11.08 -5.43 -5.78
N ILE A 118 -11.11 -5.60 -4.46
CA ILE A 118 -10.40 -6.69 -3.77
C ILE A 118 -10.94 -8.06 -4.18
N ARG A 119 -12.26 -8.19 -4.34
CA ARG A 119 -12.87 -9.44 -4.84
C ARG A 119 -12.45 -9.71 -6.28
N GLU A 120 -12.40 -8.68 -7.12
CA GLU A 120 -11.98 -8.83 -8.51
C GLU A 120 -10.51 -9.26 -8.62
N ILE A 121 -9.63 -8.63 -7.85
CA ILE A 121 -8.20 -9.00 -7.75
C ILE A 121 -8.07 -10.47 -7.36
N LYS A 122 -8.72 -10.90 -6.28
CA LYS A 122 -8.70 -12.32 -5.84
C LYS A 122 -9.30 -13.29 -6.86
N GLN A 123 -10.13 -12.82 -7.80
CA GLN A 123 -10.72 -13.69 -8.82
C GLN A 123 -9.86 -13.81 -10.07
N LYS A 124 -9.12 -12.76 -10.43
CA LYS A 124 -8.45 -12.64 -11.73
C LYS A 124 -6.93 -12.68 -11.64
N ASP A 125 -6.36 -12.20 -10.54
CA ASP A 125 -4.92 -12.15 -10.32
C ASP A 125 -4.44 -13.38 -9.56
N ARG A 126 -3.14 -13.67 -9.64
CA ARG A 126 -2.53 -14.66 -8.75
C ARG A 126 -2.08 -13.95 -7.48
N VAL A 127 -2.71 -14.27 -6.35
CA VAL A 127 -2.44 -13.60 -5.08
C VAL A 127 -2.33 -14.56 -3.91
N ALA A 128 -1.52 -14.20 -2.92
CA ALA A 128 -1.47 -14.86 -1.62
C ALA A 128 -2.06 -13.94 -0.55
N GLU A 129 -3.08 -14.38 0.17
CA GLU A 129 -3.67 -13.65 1.27
C GLU A 129 -3.20 -14.23 2.61
N LEU A 130 -2.54 -13.40 3.41
CA LEU A 130 -2.14 -13.69 4.77
C LEU A 130 -3.18 -13.11 5.74
N ILE A 131 -3.85 -13.95 6.53
CA ILE A 131 -4.88 -13.52 7.49
C ILE A 131 -4.36 -13.74 8.90
N PHE A 132 -4.48 -12.72 9.76
CA PHE A 132 -4.08 -12.79 11.16
C PHE A 132 -5.24 -13.22 12.06
N LYS A 133 -4.95 -13.97 13.13
CA LYS A 133 -5.95 -14.45 14.11
C LYS A 133 -6.72 -13.32 14.80
N LYS A 134 -6.09 -12.16 14.88
CA LYS A 134 -6.64 -10.90 15.38
C LYS A 134 -5.90 -9.76 14.67
N PRO A 135 -6.49 -8.56 14.57
CA PRO A 135 -5.76 -7.39 14.11
C PRO A 135 -4.50 -7.15 14.92
N ILE A 136 -3.41 -6.78 14.25
CA ILE A 136 -2.09 -6.57 14.84
C ILE A 136 -1.45 -5.29 14.28
N ASP A 137 -0.52 -4.74 15.04
CA ASP A 137 0.29 -3.61 14.58
C ASP A 137 1.60 -4.15 13.97
N ILE A 138 2.02 -3.58 12.85
CA ILE A 138 3.22 -4.01 12.12
C ILE A 138 4.13 -2.82 11.88
N THR A 139 5.32 -2.84 12.47
CA THR A 139 6.37 -1.87 12.15
C THR A 139 6.94 -2.16 10.77
N ILE A 140 7.08 -1.15 9.90
CA ILE A 140 7.59 -1.31 8.54
C ILE A 140 8.87 -0.50 8.33
N SER A 141 9.65 -0.84 7.31
CA SER A 141 10.93 -0.21 6.96
C SER A 141 10.78 1.17 6.29
N GLN A 142 9.73 1.92 6.64
CA GLN A 142 9.56 3.32 6.28
C GLN A 142 9.91 4.18 7.49
N TRP A 143 11.04 4.87 7.43
CA TRP A 143 11.42 5.82 8.46
C TRP A 143 10.65 7.14 8.27
N THR A 144 10.32 7.81 9.38
CA THR A 144 9.54 9.06 9.38
C THR A 144 10.30 10.16 10.12
N GLU A 145 10.38 11.34 9.47
CA GLU A 145 11.00 12.55 10.01
C GLU A 145 10.34 12.95 11.34
N PRO A 146 11.10 13.39 12.37
CA PRO A 146 10.55 13.79 13.67
C PRO A 146 9.35 14.74 13.60
N GLU A 147 9.38 15.68 12.66
CA GLU A 147 8.37 16.72 12.45
C GLU A 147 7.06 16.15 11.89
N GLU A 148 7.08 14.96 11.28
CA GLU A 148 5.90 14.31 10.69
C GLU A 148 5.26 13.29 11.65
N ARG A 149 5.96 12.88 12.72
CA ARG A 149 5.52 11.84 13.66
C ARG A 149 4.26 12.16 14.46
N TYR A 150 3.79 13.42 14.47
CA TYR A 150 2.62 13.81 15.27
C TYR A 150 1.30 13.19 14.78
N HIS A 151 1.24 12.72 13.53
CA HIS A 151 0.04 12.11 12.93
C HIS A 151 0.32 10.76 12.26
N ILE A 152 1.58 10.31 12.28
CA ILE A 152 2.02 9.03 11.71
C ILE A 152 2.46 8.15 12.88
N PRO A 153 1.76 7.04 13.16
CA PRO A 153 2.19 6.08 14.17
C PRO A 153 3.59 5.57 13.87
N VAL A 154 4.50 5.67 14.84
CA VAL A 154 5.88 5.20 14.72
C VAL A 154 6.31 4.40 15.95
N ASP A 155 7.34 3.58 15.78
CA ASP A 155 8.04 2.93 16.89
C ASP A 155 9.03 3.87 17.60
N GLU A 156 9.72 3.34 18.61
CA GLU A 156 10.69 4.11 19.41
C GLU A 156 11.88 4.64 18.59
N LYS A 157 12.11 4.07 17.40
CA LYS A 157 13.21 4.43 16.49
C LYS A 157 12.75 5.35 15.36
N GLY A 158 11.44 5.63 15.25
CA GLY A 158 10.87 6.47 14.21
C GLY A 158 10.45 5.72 12.94
N TYR A 159 10.37 4.39 12.96
CA TYR A 159 9.82 3.60 11.86
C TYR A 159 8.29 3.54 11.94
N ARG A 160 7.63 3.70 10.80
CA ARG A 160 6.17 3.71 10.69
C ARG A 160 5.57 2.39 11.16
N ILE A 161 4.43 2.50 11.83
CA ILE A 161 3.60 1.38 12.27
C ILE A 161 2.31 1.38 11.45
N LEU A 162 2.00 0.24 10.85
CA LEU A 162 0.71 -0.08 10.27
C LEU A 162 -0.18 -0.62 11.38
N GLU A 163 -1.15 0.17 11.82
CA GLU A 163 -2.03 -0.20 12.92
C GLU A 163 -3.20 -1.08 12.46
N ASN A 164 -3.68 -1.96 13.35
CA ASN A 164 -4.90 -2.77 13.16
C ASN A 164 -4.93 -3.59 11.86
N VAL A 165 -3.78 -4.12 11.42
CA VAL A 165 -3.67 -4.97 10.24
C VAL A 165 -4.37 -6.30 10.49
N GLU A 166 -5.39 -6.60 9.70
CA GLU A 166 -6.18 -7.82 9.76
C GLU A 166 -5.76 -8.83 8.69
N THR A 167 -5.38 -8.35 7.50
CA THR A 167 -4.99 -9.19 6.37
C THR A 167 -3.97 -8.46 5.50
N ALA A 168 -3.16 -9.21 4.75
CA ALA A 168 -2.30 -8.67 3.71
C ALA A 168 -2.41 -9.53 2.44
N ILE A 169 -2.65 -8.88 1.29
CA ILE A 169 -2.78 -9.55 -0.01
C ILE A 169 -1.51 -9.23 -0.81
N PHE A 170 -0.74 -10.27 -1.09
CA PHE A 170 0.48 -10.21 -1.89
C PHE A 170 0.14 -10.50 -3.34
N ILE A 171 0.36 -9.52 -4.23
CA ILE A 171 0.09 -9.66 -5.65
C ILE A 171 1.29 -10.31 -6.33
N LEU A 172 1.12 -11.58 -6.74
CA LEU A 172 2.17 -12.38 -7.37
C LEU A 172 2.20 -12.13 -8.88
N GLU A 173 1.03 -12.11 -9.51
CA GLU A 173 0.86 -11.81 -10.93
C GLU A 173 -0.39 -10.95 -11.12
N ASP A 174 -0.21 -9.79 -11.77
CA ASP A 174 -1.28 -8.85 -12.12
C ASP A 174 -1.75 -9.14 -13.54
N ASN A 175 -2.77 -9.98 -13.64
CA ASN A 175 -3.35 -10.40 -14.91
C ASN A 175 -4.27 -9.32 -15.51
N GLN A 176 -4.56 -8.28 -14.74
CA GLN A 176 -5.40 -7.16 -15.14
C GLN A 176 -4.61 -5.96 -15.68
N GLU A 177 -3.28 -6.05 -15.75
CA GLU A 177 -2.37 -4.98 -16.20
C GLU A 177 -2.60 -3.64 -15.46
N ARG A 178 -2.94 -3.72 -14.16
CA ARG A 178 -3.16 -2.55 -13.29
C ARG A 178 -1.85 -1.92 -12.78
N GLY A 179 -0.72 -2.56 -13.04
CA GLY A 179 0.60 -2.20 -12.50
C GLY A 179 0.78 -2.63 -11.05
N LEU A 180 0.04 -3.65 -10.59
CA LEU A 180 0.00 -4.09 -9.19
C LEU A 180 0.94 -5.26 -8.88
N GLU A 181 1.61 -5.82 -9.88
CA GLU A 181 2.61 -6.87 -9.65
C GLU A 181 3.64 -6.43 -8.58
N ALA A 182 3.93 -7.31 -7.63
CA ALA A 182 4.79 -7.05 -6.48
C ALA A 182 4.29 -6.02 -5.44
N HIS A 183 3.05 -5.54 -5.58
CA HIS A 183 2.41 -4.76 -4.53
C HIS A 183 1.81 -5.68 -3.45
N ILE A 184 1.66 -5.11 -2.27
CA ILE A 184 1.07 -5.73 -1.10
C ILE A 184 -0.06 -4.82 -0.61
N LEU A 185 -1.28 -5.33 -0.65
CA LEU A 185 -2.47 -4.63 -0.16
C LEU A 185 -2.65 -4.97 1.31
N VAL A 186 -2.46 -3.99 2.19
CA VAL A 186 -2.58 -4.17 3.64
C VAL A 186 -3.98 -3.77 4.07
N GLY A 187 -4.76 -4.73 4.57
CA GLY A 187 -6.12 -4.55 5.04
C GLY A 187 -6.15 -4.21 6.53
N HIS A 188 -6.64 -3.01 6.85
CA HIS A 188 -6.76 -2.48 8.20
C HIS A 188 -8.21 -2.55 8.67
N ARG A 189 -8.43 -2.99 9.91
CA ARG A 189 -9.75 -2.95 10.53
C ARG A 189 -10.07 -1.54 10.99
N VAL A 190 -11.09 -0.92 10.40
CA VAL A 190 -11.59 0.42 10.73
C VAL A 190 -13.11 0.37 10.87
N GLU A 191 -13.64 0.69 12.05
CA GLU A 191 -15.09 0.77 12.33
C GLU A 191 -15.88 -0.50 11.89
N GLY A 192 -15.27 -1.67 11.98
CA GLY A 192 -15.90 -2.95 11.61
C GLY A 192 -15.86 -3.28 10.12
N ARG A 193 -15.17 -2.48 9.30
CA ARG A 193 -14.86 -2.77 7.88
C ARG A 193 -13.36 -2.91 7.68
N ILE A 194 -12.96 -3.44 6.53
CA ILE A 194 -11.55 -3.53 6.13
C ILE A 194 -11.28 -2.47 5.07
N GLY A 195 -10.40 -1.51 5.40
CA GLY A 195 -9.85 -0.56 4.44
C GLY A 195 -8.48 -1.04 3.97
N TYR A 196 -8.19 -0.94 2.67
CA TYR A 196 -6.92 -1.38 2.11
C TYR A 196 -6.01 -0.20 1.79
N SER A 197 -4.76 -0.31 2.21
CA SER A 197 -3.67 0.56 1.77
C SER A 197 -2.71 -0.23 0.85
N CYS A 198 -2.10 0.46 -0.11
CA CYS A 198 -1.23 -0.18 -1.10
C CYS A 198 0.23 0.12 -0.81
N TRP A 199 1.04 -0.94 -0.74
CA TRP A 199 2.43 -0.89 -0.36
C TRP A 199 3.29 -1.70 -1.31
N ALA A 200 4.58 -1.39 -1.31
CA ALA A 200 5.58 -2.20 -1.97
C ALA A 200 6.92 -2.12 -1.22
N ILE A 201 7.83 -3.00 -1.60
CA ILE A 201 9.23 -3.00 -1.17
C ILE A 201 10.02 -2.39 -2.32
N ASN A 202 10.57 -1.21 -2.11
CA ASN A 202 11.46 -0.54 -3.04
C ASN A 202 12.91 -0.88 -2.71
N ILE A 203 13.68 -1.32 -3.70
CA ILE A 203 15.10 -1.69 -3.56
C ILE A 203 16.07 -0.60 -4.03
N LYS A 204 15.55 0.51 -4.58
CA LYS A 204 16.34 1.65 -5.04
C LYS A 204 16.03 2.92 -4.26
N GLU A 205 16.91 3.90 -4.39
CA GLU A 205 16.72 5.24 -3.80
C GLU A 205 15.48 5.96 -4.36
N GLU A 206 14.94 6.90 -3.58
CA GLU A 206 13.75 7.67 -3.93
C GLU A 206 13.91 8.41 -5.28
N GLY A 207 12.89 8.30 -6.14
CA GLY A 207 12.86 8.95 -7.46
C GLY A 207 13.06 8.01 -8.67
N LYS A 208 13.59 6.79 -8.46
CA LYS A 208 13.59 5.70 -9.46
C LYS A 208 13.18 4.38 -8.81
N PRO A 209 11.93 4.26 -8.35
CA PRO A 209 11.49 3.09 -7.62
C PRO A 209 11.63 1.84 -8.48
N GLU A 210 12.26 0.82 -7.90
CA GLU A 210 12.30 -0.54 -8.45
C GLU A 210 11.76 -1.45 -7.37
N LEU A 211 10.71 -2.19 -7.69
CA LEU A 211 10.04 -3.05 -6.71
C LEU A 211 10.80 -4.36 -6.56
N ASP A 212 11.01 -4.81 -5.32
CA ASP A 212 11.50 -6.15 -5.04
C ASP A 212 10.46 -7.17 -5.54
N LYS A 213 10.85 -7.96 -6.54
CA LYS A 213 10.07 -9.11 -7.03
C LYS A 213 10.61 -10.45 -6.54
N SER A 214 11.77 -10.47 -5.86
CA SER A 214 12.47 -11.71 -5.50
C SER A 214 11.67 -12.61 -4.55
N TRP A 215 10.76 -12.03 -3.77
CA TRP A 215 9.90 -12.77 -2.86
C TRP A 215 8.80 -13.55 -3.59
N ILE A 216 8.39 -13.14 -4.78
CA ILE A 216 7.45 -13.89 -5.65
C ILE A 216 8.09 -15.23 -6.04
N ASP A 217 9.36 -15.21 -6.45
CA ASP A 217 10.12 -16.43 -6.74
C ASP A 217 10.28 -17.33 -5.51
N GLY A 218 10.47 -16.72 -4.34
CA GLY A 218 10.54 -17.44 -3.06
C GLY A 218 9.26 -18.22 -2.77
N ILE A 219 8.10 -17.60 -2.98
CA ILE A 219 6.79 -18.25 -2.84
C ILE A 219 6.62 -19.37 -3.86
N ASN A 220 6.89 -19.08 -5.14
CA ASN A 220 6.75 -20.06 -6.23
C ASN A 220 7.61 -21.32 -6.02
N ARG A 221 8.74 -21.21 -5.31
CA ARG A 221 9.57 -22.37 -4.96
C ARG A 221 8.98 -23.22 -3.82
N LEU A 222 8.29 -22.60 -2.88
CA LEU A 222 7.66 -23.27 -1.73
C LEU A 222 6.30 -23.88 -2.08
N MET A 223 5.71 -23.52 -3.22
CA MET A 223 4.46 -24.09 -3.73
C MET A 223 4.65 -25.29 -4.67
N LYS A 224 5.89 -25.66 -4.99
CA LYS A 224 6.22 -26.79 -5.88
C LYS A 224 6.34 -28.10 -5.11
#